data_AF-A0A920IZW0-F1
#
_entry.id   AF-A0A920IZW0-F1
#
_cell.length_a   1.000
_cell.length_b   1.000
_cell.length_c   1.000
_cell.angle_alpha   90.00
_cell.angle_beta   90.00
_cell.angle_gamma   90.00
#
_symmetry.space_group_name_H-M   'P 1'
#
loop_
_entity.id
_entity.type
_entity.pdbx_description
1 polymer ?
#
loop_
_entity_poly.entity_id
_entity_poly.type
_entity_poly.pdbx_seq_one_letter_code
_entity_poly.pdbx_strand_id
1 'polypeptide(L)' 'MNDYDSYKLLGQTRDDAVGEAFDKVARILGLGYPGGPIIENWAKDAVRKDYVLPRAWLKMMKNLALVD' A
#
# COMPACT_ATOMS: atom_id res chain seq x y z
N MET A 1 -19.34 32.44 -6.91
CA MET A 1 -19.60 31.01 -6.67
C MET A 1 -18.27 30.45 -6.20
N ASN A 2 -18.18 30.13 -4.91
CA ASN A 2 -16.88 29.93 -4.26
C ASN A 2 -16.40 28.48 -4.50
N ASP A 3 -15.13 28.33 -4.87
CA ASP A 3 -14.48 27.08 -5.31
C ASP A 3 -14.21 26.07 -4.17
N TYR A 4 -14.83 26.24 -3.00
CA TYR A 4 -14.55 25.44 -1.80
C TYR A 4 -15.10 24.01 -1.85
N ASP A 5 -16.01 23.72 -2.78
CA ASP A 5 -16.62 22.39 -2.97
C ASP A 5 -15.99 21.61 -4.15
N SER A 6 -14.91 22.12 -4.74
CA SER A 6 -14.23 21.52 -5.88
C SER A 6 -13.00 20.73 -5.44
N TYR A 7 -13.02 19.42 -5.68
CA TYR A 7 -11.90 18.53 -5.39
C TYR A 7 -11.25 18.04 -6.68
N LYS A 8 -9.91 18.12 -6.72
CA LYS A 8 -9.10 17.58 -7.81
C LYS A 8 -8.40 16.31 -7.35
N LEU A 9 -8.60 15.21 -8.07
CA LEU A 9 -7.83 13.98 -7.88
C LEU A 9 -6.38 14.21 -8.31
N LEU A 10 -5.44 14.08 -7.37
CA LEU A 10 -4.00 14.26 -7.62
C LEU A 10 -3.29 12.94 -7.96
N GLY A 11 -3.82 11.81 -7.51
CA GLY A 11 -3.23 10.51 -7.72
C GLY A 11 -4.14 9.39 -7.23
N GLN A 12 -3.97 8.22 -7.83
CA GLN A 12 -4.65 6.99 -7.48
C GLN A 12 -3.73 5.80 -7.78
N THR A 13 -4.07 4.63 -7.24
CA THR A 13 -3.41 3.39 -7.65
C THR A 13 -3.60 3.16 -9.16
N ARG A 14 -2.62 2.52 -9.79
CA ARG A 14 -2.73 2.07 -11.19
C ARG A 14 -3.39 0.70 -11.31
N ASP A 15 -3.27 -0.09 -10.26
CA ASP A 15 -3.69 -1.48 -10.18
C ASP A 15 -4.69 -1.60 -9.02
N ASP A 16 -4.53 -2.60 -8.16
CA ASP A 16 -5.43 -2.84 -7.03
C ASP A 16 -5.40 -1.70 -6.02
N ALA A 17 -6.55 -1.42 -5.41
CA ALA A 17 -6.61 -0.61 -4.21
C ALA A 17 -5.91 -1.33 -3.05
N VAL A 18 -5.42 -0.58 -2.07
CA VAL A 18 -4.70 -1.16 -0.92
C VAL A 18 -5.53 -2.19 -0.17
N GLY A 19 -6.83 -1.94 0.04
CA GLY A 19 -7.74 -2.88 0.69
C GLY A 19 -7.90 -4.18 -0.12
N GLU A 20 -8.05 -4.06 -1.43
CA GLU A 20 -8.16 -5.21 -2.33
C GLU A 20 -6.88 -6.07 -2.32
N ALA A 21 -5.70 -5.45 -2.23
CA ALA A 21 -4.44 -6.17 -2.11
C ALA A 21 -4.38 -7.00 -0.81
N PHE A 22 -4.77 -6.42 0.33
CA PHE A 22 -4.85 -7.16 1.60
C PHE A 22 -5.87 -8.30 1.55
N ASP A 23 -7.03 -8.07 0.94
CA ASP A 23 -8.06 -9.09 0.79
C ASP A 23 -7.61 -10.24 -0.13
N LYS A 24 -6.93 -9.93 -1.24
CA LYS A 24 -6.35 -10.94 -2.13
C LYS A 24 -5.30 -11.79 -1.43
N VAL A 25 -4.41 -11.17 -0.66
CA VAL A 25 -3.38 -11.88 0.12
C VAL A 25 -4.03 -12.77 1.19
N ALA A 26 -4.97 -12.24 1.97
CA ALA A 26 -5.69 -13.01 2.98
C ALA A 26 -6.42 -14.22 2.36
N ARG A 27 -7.03 -14.05 1.18
CA ARG A 27 -7.66 -15.15 0.44
C ARG A 27 -6.65 -16.20 -0.04
N ILE A 28 -5.52 -15.78 -0.60
CA ILE A 28 -4.45 -16.71 -1.04
C ILE A 28 -3.92 -17.53 0.13
N LEU A 29 -3.84 -16.93 1.32
CA LEU A 29 -3.38 -17.57 2.54
C LEU A 29 -4.49 -18.33 3.30
N GLY A 30 -5.74 -18.31 2.82
CA GLY A 30 -6.86 -19.00 3.47
C GLY A 30 -7.32 -18.39 4.80
N LEU A 31 -7.07 -17.09 5.01
CA LEU A 31 -7.30 -16.42 6.30
C LEU A 31 -8.71 -15.82 6.47
N GLY A 32 -9.47 -15.70 5.38
CA GLY A 32 -10.82 -15.14 5.40
C GLY A 32 -10.88 -13.65 5.01
N TYR A 33 -11.98 -12.99 5.39
CA TYR A 33 -12.33 -11.61 5.03
C TYR A 33 -12.99 -10.89 6.23
N PRO A 34 -12.77 -9.58 6.46
CA PRO A 34 -11.90 -8.66 5.72
C PRO A 34 -10.41 -8.93 5.99
N GLY A 35 -9.60 -8.90 4.94
CA GLY A 35 -8.18 -9.27 5.00
C GLY A 35 -7.33 -8.25 5.75
N GLY A 36 -7.65 -6.96 5.65
CA GLY A 36 -6.89 -5.87 6.29
C GLY A 36 -6.64 -6.10 7.80
N PRO A 37 -7.70 -6.21 8.64
CA PRO A 37 -7.53 -6.44 10.08
C PRO A 37 -6.80 -7.73 10.43
N ILE A 38 -6.96 -8.78 9.62
CA ILE A 38 -6.34 -10.09 9.87
C ILE A 38 -4.83 -10.01 9.65
N ILE A 39 -4.41 -9.44 8.51
CA ILE A 39 -3.00 -9.26 8.17
C ILE A 39 -2.32 -8.29 9.13
N GLU A 40 -3.00 -7.21 9.55
CA GLU A 40 -2.47 -6.28 10.55
C GLU A 40 -2.16 -6.98 11.88
N ASN A 41 -3.07 -7.83 12.36
CA ASN A 41 -2.85 -8.56 13.60
C ASN A 41 -1.71 -9.58 13.46
N TRP A 42 -1.63 -10.31 12.35
CA TRP A 42 -0.52 -11.24 12.10
C TRP A 42 0.84 -10.54 12.00
N ALA A 43 0.87 -9.31 11.46
CA ALA A 43 2.10 -8.53 11.35
C ALA A 43 2.68 -8.11 12.70
N LYS A 44 1.85 -7.96 13.75
CA LYS A 44 2.31 -7.62 15.12
C LYS A 44 3.19 -8.74 15.69
N ASP A 45 2.79 -9.98 15.46
CA ASP A 45 3.45 -11.18 15.98
C ASP A 45 4.55 -11.74 15.05
N ALA A 46 4.81 -11.07 13.92
CA ALA A 46 5.81 -11.52 12.95
C ALA A 46 7.22 -11.53 13.56
N VAL A 47 7.84 -12.71 13.61
CA VAL A 47 9.22 -12.92 14.06
C VAL A 47 10.23 -12.27 13.09
N ARG A 48 9.93 -12.32 11.79
CA ARG A 48 10.79 -11.81 10.73
C ARG A 48 10.20 -10.52 10.14
N LYS A 49 10.92 -9.40 10.26
CA LYS A 49 10.50 -8.07 9.76
C LYS A 49 11.48 -7.44 8.76
N ASP A 50 12.54 -8.15 8.40
CA ASP A 50 13.62 -7.71 7.50
C ASP A 50 13.39 -8.11 6.02
N TYR A 51 12.25 -8.72 5.69
CA TYR A 51 11.98 -9.14 4.31
C TYR A 51 11.68 -7.94 3.41
N VAL A 52 12.48 -7.77 2.35
CA VAL A 52 12.35 -6.65 1.41
C VAL A 52 11.41 -7.03 0.27
N LEU A 53 10.22 -6.42 0.24
CA LEU A 53 9.27 -6.55 -0.87
C LEU A 53 9.65 -5.64 -2.04
N PRO A 54 9.36 -6.04 -3.30
CA PRO A 54 9.63 -5.19 -4.45
C PRO A 54 8.82 -3.89 -4.37
N ARG A 55 9.47 -2.75 -4.63
CA ARG A 55 8.78 -1.48 -4.81
C ARG A 55 8.27 -1.38 -6.23
N ALA A 56 6.96 -1.52 -6.42
CA ALA A 56 6.32 -1.32 -7.71
C ALA A 56 6.58 0.12 -8.19
N TRP A 57 7.10 0.25 -9.42
CA TRP A 57 7.29 1.52 -10.14
C TRP A 57 7.98 2.66 -9.36
N LEU A 58 9.26 2.45 -9.05
CA LEU A 58 10.18 3.55 -8.70
C LEU A 58 11.17 3.80 -9.85
N LYS A 59 10.68 4.24 -11.02
CA LYS A 59 11.57 4.79 -12.06
C LYS A 59 11.88 6.24 -11.67
N MET A 60 13.03 6.45 -11.02
CA MET A 60 13.59 7.71 -10.46
C MET A 60 13.32 8.03 -8.97
N MET A 61 14.10 7.41 -8.08
CA MET A 61 14.68 8.09 -6.90
C MET A 61 16.14 7.63 -6.72
N LYS A 62 16.91 7.63 -7.81
CA LYS A 62 18.39 7.55 -7.73
C LYS A 62 19.07 8.92 -7.67
N ASN A 63 18.33 10.02 -7.88
CA ASN A 63 18.86 11.39 -7.91
C ASN A 63 18.35 12.29 -6.76
N LEU A 64 17.81 11.72 -5.68
CA LEU A 64 17.56 12.47 -4.45
C LEU A 64 18.58 12.08 -3.37
N ALA A 65 19.83 11.88 -3.79
CA ALA A 65 20.98 12.07 -2.94
C ALA A 65 21.52 13.47 -3.25
N LEU A 66 21.42 14.36 -2.26
CA LEU A 66 22.21 15.60 -2.13
C LEU A 66 22.01 16.65 -3.23
N VAL A 67 21.11 17.59 -2.99
CA VAL A 67 21.44 19.02 -3.14
C VAL A 67 20.92 19.71 -1.88
N ASP A 68 21.89 20.26 -1.15
CA ASP A 68 21.91 21.00 0.13
C ASP A 68 21.49 20.27 1.42
#